data_AF-A0A430ACF8-F1
#
_entry.id   AF-A0A430ACF8-F1
#
_cell.length_a   1.000
_cell.length_b   1.000
_cell.length_c   1.000
_cell.angle_alpha   90.00
_cell.angle_beta   90.00
_cell.angle_gamma   90.00
#
_symmetry.space_group_name_H-M   'P 1'
#
loop_
_entity.id
_entity.type
_entity.pdbx_description
1 polymer ?
#
loop_
_entity_poly.entity_id
_entity_poly.type
_entity_poly.pdbx_seq_one_letter_code
_entity_poly.pdbx_strand_id
1 'polypeptide(L)'
;MQISNKSKSILGFALIFLVAVNVWLGYPGIIRMIVNIGYFIGIMLLADVSRHRREDRIEEMWQLANKLDLTTAELSQISTIKKMDLESTKKETISYYPPDKKVKATIALLKEHKEKSLLMTQNKS
;
A
#
# COMPACT_ATOMS: atom_id res chain seq x y z
N MET A 1 -4.00 46.32 -11.89
CA MET A 1 -4.21 45.40 -13.03
C MET A 1 -5.66 45.54 -13.48
N GLN A 2 -5.93 46.35 -14.52
CA GLN A 2 -7.31 46.57 -14.99
C GLN A 2 -7.76 45.38 -15.84
N ILE A 3 -8.70 44.61 -15.32
CA ILE A 3 -9.33 43.51 -16.05
C ILE A 3 -10.20 44.14 -17.14
N SER A 4 -9.81 43.95 -18.41
CA SER A 4 -10.53 44.42 -19.59
C SER A 4 -12.00 43.97 -19.56
N ASN A 5 -12.91 44.83 -20.03
CA ASN A 5 -14.35 44.52 -20.08
C ASN A 5 -14.65 43.24 -20.88
N LYS A 6 -13.78 42.87 -21.82
CA LYS A 6 -13.89 41.63 -22.61
C LYS A 6 -13.68 40.38 -21.75
N SER A 7 -12.71 40.37 -20.83
CA SER A 7 -12.49 39.24 -19.93
C SER A 7 -13.57 39.10 -18.85
N LYS A 8 -14.19 40.21 -18.42
CA LYS A 8 -15.35 40.16 -17.51
C LYS A 8 -16.58 39.52 -18.18
N SER A 9 -16.80 39.83 -19.45
CA SER A 9 -17.88 39.25 -20.25
C SER A 9 -17.67 37.75 -20.49
N ILE A 10 -16.45 37.33 -20.86
CA ILE A 10 -16.10 35.92 -21.04
C ILE A 10 -16.28 35.13 -19.73
N LEU A 11 -15.82 35.68 -18.60
CA LEU A 11 -16.01 35.07 -17.29
C LEU A 11 -17.49 34.97 -16.90
N GLY A 12 -18.30 35.98 -17.23
CA GLY A 12 -19.75 35.95 -17.04
C GLY A 12 -20.43 34.85 -17.86
N PHE A 13 -20.07 34.70 -19.13
CA PHE A 13 -20.60 33.62 -19.97
C PHE A 13 -20.15 32.24 -19.51
N ALA A 14 -18.91 32.09 -19.07
CA ALA A 14 -18.40 30.82 -18.51
C ALA A 14 -19.18 30.42 -17.24
N LEU A 15 -19.53 31.39 -16.38
CA LEU A 15 -20.30 31.15 -15.16
C LEU A 15 -21.74 30.71 -15.49
N ILE A 16 -22.40 31.39 -16.43
CA ILE A 16 -23.77 31.05 -16.87
C ILE A 16 -23.79 29.67 -17.54
N PHE A 17 -22.79 29.35 -18.36
CA PHE A 17 -22.65 28.03 -18.98
C PHE A 17 -22.46 26.92 -17.93
N LEU A 18 -21.63 27.16 -16.92
CA LEU A 18 -21.45 26.24 -15.78
C LEU A 18 -22.76 25.98 -15.04
N VAL A 19 -23.53 27.03 -14.76
CA VAL A 19 -24.85 26.91 -14.11
C VAL A 19 -25.84 26.16 -15.01
N ALA A 20 -25.88 26.47 -16.30
CA ALA A 20 -26.77 25.82 -17.27
C ALA A 20 -26.45 24.33 -17.43
N VAL A 21 -25.17 23.94 -17.48
CA VAL A 21 -24.74 22.52 -17.51
C VAL A 21 -25.14 21.81 -16.21
N ASN A 22 -25.01 22.47 -15.06
CA ASN A 22 -25.45 21.91 -13.78
C ASN A 22 -26.98 21.71 -13.70
N VAL A 23 -27.75 22.62 -14.29
CA VAL A 23 -29.22 22.52 -14.36
C VAL A 23 -29.66 21.49 -15.40
N TRP A 24 -29.00 21.41 -16.56
CA TRP A 24 -29.32 20.49 -17.66
C TRP A 24 -29.01 19.02 -17.33
N LEU A 25 -27.92 18.75 -16.61
CA LEU A 25 -27.55 17.38 -16.22
C LEU A 25 -28.46 16.81 -15.11
N GLY A 26 -29.30 17.65 -14.50
CA GLY A 26 -30.10 17.29 -13.34
C GLY A 26 -29.21 17.04 -12.12
N TYR A 27 -29.62 17.59 -10.98
CA TYR A 27 -29.04 17.29 -9.67
C TYR A 27 -28.76 15.78 -9.41
N PRO A 28 -29.58 14.81 -9.89
CA PRO A 28 -29.30 13.39 -9.71
C PRO A 28 -28.06 12.89 -10.46
N GLY A 29 -27.76 13.44 -11.65
CA GLY A 29 -26.64 12.98 -12.49
C GLY A 29 -25.29 13.35 -11.90
N ILE A 30 -25.17 14.61 -11.43
CA ILE A 30 -23.95 15.12 -10.80
C ILE A 30 -23.70 14.47 -9.45
N ILE A 31 -24.75 14.26 -8.64
CA ILE A 31 -24.63 13.53 -7.37
C ILE A 31 -24.15 12.09 -7.61
N ARG A 32 -24.74 11.36 -8.58
CA ARG A 32 -24.28 10.00 -8.91
C ARG A 32 -22.83 9.98 -9.40
N MET A 33 -22.41 10.98 -10.17
CA MET A 33 -21.03 11.10 -10.64
C MET A 33 -20.06 11.34 -9.47
N ILE A 34 -20.37 12.26 -8.55
CA ILE A 34 -19.53 12.55 -7.38
C ILE A 34 -19.43 11.33 -6.45
N VAL A 35 -20.54 10.64 -6.19
CA VAL A 35 -20.57 9.43 -5.35
C VAL A 35 -19.72 8.32 -5.99
N ASN A 36 -19.83 8.10 -7.30
CA ASN A 36 -19.02 7.11 -7.99
C ASN A 36 -17.53 7.46 -7.94
N ILE A 37 -17.15 8.73 -8.19
CA ILE A 37 -15.76 9.18 -8.09
C ILE A 37 -15.22 8.98 -6.67
N GLY A 38 -16.00 9.35 -5.64
CA GLY A 38 -15.63 9.12 -4.24
C GLY A 38 -15.44 7.65 -3.91
N TYR A 39 -16.30 6.77 -4.43
CA TYR A 39 -16.17 5.32 -4.29
C TYR A 39 -14.89 4.78 -4.95
N PHE A 40 -14.57 5.23 -6.17
CA PHE A 40 -13.33 4.87 -6.86
C PHE A 40 -12.08 5.33 -6.11
N ILE A 41 -12.07 6.58 -5.62
CA ILE A 41 -10.96 7.11 -4.81
C ILE A 41 -10.83 6.31 -3.50
N GLY A 42 -11.95 5.99 -2.86
CA GLY A 42 -11.97 5.17 -1.64
C GLY A 42 -11.36 3.78 -1.85
N ILE A 43 -11.74 3.09 -2.93
CA ILE A 43 -11.13 1.79 -3.30
C ILE A 43 -9.65 1.95 -3.58
N MET A 44 -9.25 2.99 -4.32
CA MET A 44 -7.86 3.23 -4.69
C MET A 44 -6.98 3.48 -3.45
N LEU A 45 -7.45 4.29 -2.49
CA LEU A 45 -6.77 4.52 -1.22
C LEU A 45 -6.65 3.24 -0.39
N LEU A 46 -7.72 2.43 -0.32
CA LEU A 46 -7.68 1.14 0.39
C LEU A 46 -6.68 0.17 -0.25
N ALA A 47 -6.60 0.14 -1.59
CA ALA A 47 -5.64 -0.69 -2.31
C ALA A 47 -4.20 -0.25 -2.02
N ASP A 48 -3.93 1.05 -1.99
CA ASP A 48 -2.59 1.59 -1.70
C ASP A 48 -2.15 1.28 -0.27
N VAL A 49 -3.03 1.51 0.71
CA VAL A 49 -2.80 1.14 2.11
C VAL A 49 -2.58 -0.37 2.28
N SER A 50 -3.28 -1.20 1.50
CA SER A 50 -3.10 -2.65 1.55
C SER A 50 -1.73 -3.09 1.01
N ARG A 51 -1.22 -2.37 0.01
CA ARG A 51 0.09 -2.62 -0.60
C ARG A 51 1.22 -2.26 0.34
N HIS A 52 1.21 -1.06 0.92
CA HIS A 52 2.23 -0.65 1.90
C HIS A 52 2.28 -1.59 3.10
N ARG A 53 1.12 -1.98 3.64
CA ARG A 53 1.08 -2.97 4.74
C ARG A 53 1.70 -4.32 4.38
N ARG A 54 1.76 -4.68 3.10
CA ARG A 54 2.40 -5.93 2.65
C ARG A 54 3.91 -5.74 2.48
N GLU A 55 4.34 -4.59 1.98
CA GLU A 55 5.75 -4.19 1.91
C GLU A 55 6.36 -4.15 3.31
N ASP A 56 5.69 -3.51 4.28
CA ASP A 56 6.11 -3.47 5.69
C ASP A 56 6.31 -4.87 6.30
N ARG A 57 5.43 -5.81 5.96
CA ARG A 57 5.54 -7.20 6.45
C ARG A 57 6.72 -7.94 5.81
N ILE A 58 6.96 -7.74 4.52
CA ILE A 58 8.11 -8.35 3.84
C ILE A 58 9.41 -7.78 4.44
N GLU A 59 9.45 -6.48 4.69
CA GLU A 59 10.57 -5.82 5.36
C GLU A 59 10.76 -6.35 6.79
N GLU A 60 9.69 -6.48 7.58
CA GLU A 60 9.74 -7.07 8.93
C GLU A 60 10.33 -8.49 8.91
N MET A 61 9.90 -9.33 7.96
CA MET A 61 10.42 -10.68 7.79
C MET A 61 11.93 -10.66 7.53
N TRP A 62 12.41 -9.80 6.64
CA TRP A 62 13.83 -9.68 6.33
C TRP A 62 14.64 -9.12 7.49
N GLN A 63 14.12 -8.13 8.21
CA GLN A 63 14.78 -7.60 9.41
C GLN A 63 14.90 -8.64 10.50
N LEU A 64 13.86 -9.47 10.70
CA LEU A 64 13.91 -10.58 11.66
C LEU A 64 14.91 -11.65 11.23
N ALA A 65 14.93 -12.00 9.95
CA ALA A 65 15.90 -12.95 9.41
C ALA A 65 17.34 -12.45 9.60
N ASN A 66 17.62 -11.18 9.29
CA ASN A 66 18.93 -10.57 9.48
C ASN A 66 19.33 -10.50 10.96
N LYS A 67 18.38 -10.22 11.88
CA LYS A 67 18.65 -10.21 13.33
C LYS A 67 18.97 -11.60 13.90
N LEU A 68 18.54 -12.65 13.22
CA LEU A 68 18.78 -14.04 13.59
C LEU A 68 19.95 -14.66 12.80
N ASP A 69 20.68 -13.84 12.02
CA ASP A 69 21.75 -14.27 11.11
C ASP A 69 21.35 -15.41 10.16
N LEU A 70 20.07 -15.44 9.76
CA LEU A 70 19.56 -16.47 8.85
C LEU A 70 19.94 -16.19 7.41
N THR A 71 20.50 -17.19 6.75
CA THR A 71 20.75 -17.16 5.32
C THR A 71 19.43 -17.22 4.53
N THR A 72 19.44 -16.72 3.29
CA THR A 72 18.26 -16.82 2.41
C THR A 72 17.85 -18.27 2.13
N ALA A 73 18.78 -19.22 2.21
CA ALA A 73 18.49 -20.64 2.08
C ALA A 73 17.70 -21.17 3.29
N GLU A 74 18.10 -20.81 4.51
CA GLU A 74 17.37 -21.17 5.73
C GLU A 74 16.00 -20.49 5.79
N LEU A 75 15.93 -19.20 5.43
CA LEU A 75 14.65 -18.49 5.34
C LEU A 75 13.72 -19.10 4.29
N SER A 76 14.27 -19.62 3.19
CA SER A 76 13.51 -20.35 2.15
C SER A 76 12.91 -21.65 2.69
N GLN A 77 13.66 -22.38 3.51
CA GLN A 77 13.17 -23.60 4.16
C GLN A 77 12.06 -23.29 5.17
N ILE A 78 12.26 -22.28 6.03
CA ILE A 78 11.28 -21.89 7.06
C ILE A 78 9.99 -21.36 6.41
N SER A 79 10.11 -20.53 5.37
CA SER A 79 8.95 -19.90 4.73
C SER A 79 8.26 -20.75 3.69
N THR A 80 8.87 -21.87 3.25
CA THR A 80 8.47 -22.66 2.07
C THR A 80 8.24 -21.78 0.82
N ILE A 81 8.99 -20.69 0.72
CA ILE A 81 9.10 -19.84 -0.47
C ILE A 81 10.43 -20.18 -1.12
N LYS A 82 10.49 -20.31 -2.45
CA LYS A 82 11.74 -20.67 -3.14
C LYS A 82 12.79 -19.57 -2.92
N LYS A 83 14.05 -19.98 -2.84
CA LYS A 83 15.19 -19.06 -2.65
C LYS A 83 15.20 -17.92 -3.68
N MET A 84 15.02 -18.23 -4.96
CA MET A 84 14.97 -17.25 -6.05
C MET A 84 13.83 -16.23 -5.86
N ASP A 85 12.64 -16.72 -5.48
CA ASP A 85 11.47 -15.88 -5.21
C ASP A 85 11.74 -14.96 -4.01
N LEU A 86 12.38 -15.47 -2.95
CA LEU A 86 12.80 -14.64 -1.81
C LEU A 86 13.82 -13.58 -2.20
N GLU A 87 14.86 -13.92 -2.97
CA GLU A 87 15.85 -12.94 -3.43
C GLU A 87 15.21 -11.79 -4.22
N SER A 88 14.16 -12.08 -4.98
CA SER A 88 13.39 -11.06 -5.71
C SER A 88 12.54 -10.14 -4.82
N THR A 89 12.38 -10.48 -3.53
CA THR A 89 11.72 -9.62 -2.52
C THR A 89 12.67 -8.70 -1.77
N LYS A 90 13.99 -8.90 -1.86
CA LYS A 90 15.01 -8.13 -1.11
C LYS A 90 15.43 -6.82 -1.82
N LYS A 91 15.10 -6.69 -3.11
CA LYS A 91 15.51 -5.53 -3.93
C LYS A 91 14.72 -4.28 -3.56
N GLU A 92 15.33 -3.10 -3.77
CA GLU A 92 14.69 -1.78 -3.61
C GLU A 92 13.34 -1.67 -4.36
N THR A 93 13.21 -2.40 -5.46
CA THR A 93 11.92 -2.65 -6.11
C THR A 93 11.57 -4.13 -5.99
N ILE A 94 10.58 -4.43 -5.13
CA ILE A 94 10.06 -5.78 -4.95
C ILE A 94 9.46 -6.25 -6.28
N SER A 95 10.14 -7.20 -6.93
CA SER A 95 9.71 -7.76 -8.23
C SER A 95 8.68 -8.88 -8.06
N TYR A 96 8.56 -9.42 -6.86
CA TYR A 96 7.65 -10.50 -6.53
C TYR A 96 7.08 -10.29 -5.14
N TYR A 97 5.78 -10.48 -4.98
CA TYR A 97 5.15 -10.45 -3.67
C TYR A 97 4.69 -11.86 -3.27
N PRO A 98 5.35 -12.51 -2.30
CA PRO A 98 4.96 -13.83 -1.84
C PRO A 98 3.57 -13.81 -1.19
N PRO A 99 2.84 -14.93 -1.17
CA PRO A 99 1.52 -15.00 -0.54
C PRO A 99 1.55 -14.47 0.90
N ASP A 100 0.66 -13.53 1.24
CA ASP A 100 0.67 -12.82 2.53
C ASP A 100 0.57 -13.77 3.73
N LYS A 101 -0.18 -14.87 3.58
CA LYS A 101 -0.30 -15.93 4.59
C LYS A 101 1.05 -16.57 4.92
N LYS A 102 1.90 -16.80 3.91
CA LYS A 102 3.24 -17.40 4.11
C LYS A 102 4.13 -16.41 4.85
N VAL A 103 4.19 -15.15 4.41
CA VAL A 103 4.99 -14.10 5.06
C VAL A 103 4.62 -13.94 6.53
N LYS A 104 3.32 -13.86 6.85
CA LYS A 104 2.84 -13.78 8.25
C LYS A 104 3.24 -15.00 9.08
N ALA A 105 3.08 -16.20 8.54
CA ALA A 105 3.47 -17.43 9.24
C ALA A 105 4.99 -17.46 9.50
N THR A 106 5.80 -17.07 8.52
CA THR A 106 7.26 -16.97 8.68
C THR A 106 7.65 -15.96 9.75
N ILE A 107 7.05 -14.76 9.76
CA ILE A 107 7.30 -13.75 10.81
C ILE A 107 6.98 -14.29 12.19
N ALA A 108 5.85 -14.98 12.35
CA ALA A 108 5.46 -15.58 13.62
C ALA A 108 6.50 -16.61 14.10
N LEU A 109 6.94 -17.51 13.22
CA LEU A 109 7.97 -18.50 13.52
C LEU A 109 9.32 -17.86 13.89
N LEU A 110 9.73 -16.81 13.17
CA LEU A 110 10.97 -16.08 13.46
C LEU A 110 10.92 -15.38 14.82
N LYS A 111 9.76 -14.82 15.21
CA LYS A 111 9.56 -14.22 16.54
C LYS A 111 9.66 -15.25 17.65
N GLU A 112 9.00 -16.40 17.48
CA GLU A 112 9.08 -17.50 18.44
C GLU A 112 10.52 -18.01 18.60
N HIS A 113 11.26 -18.14 17.50
CA HIS A 113 12.67 -18.56 17.52
C HIS A 113 13.55 -17.56 18.28
N LYS A 114 13.30 -16.26 18.10
CA LYS A 114 14.00 -15.18 18.82
C LYS A 114 13.71 -15.20 20.32
N GLU A 115 12.46 -15.42 20.73
CA GLU A 115 12.11 -15.49 22.14
C GLU A 115 12.76 -16.69 22.82
N LYS A 116 12.78 -17.84 22.15
CA LYS A 116 13.44 -19.05 22.65
C LYS A 116 14.95 -18.88 22.83
N SER A 117 15.63 -18.22 21.91
CA SER A 117 17.07 -17.96 22.02
C SER A 117 17.41 -16.98 23.16
N LEU A 118 16.56 -15.99 23.41
CA LEU A 118 16.70 -15.06 24.53
C LEU A 118 16.51 -15.75 25.90
N LEU A 119 15.50 -16.62 26.03
CA LEU A 119 15.24 -17.37 27.27
C LEU A 119 16.38 -18.34 27.62
N MET A 120 16.98 -18.99 26.62
CA MET A 120 18.15 -19.86 26.83
C MET A 120 19.42 -19.09 27.26
N THR A 121 19.50 -17.81 26.92
CA THR A 121 20.64 -16.96 27.31
C THR A 121 20.49 -16.45 28.74
N GLN A 122 19.26 -16.19 29.20
CA GLN A 122 19.01 -15.74 30.59
C GLN A 122 19.09 -16.87 31.62
N ASN A 123 18.77 -18.12 31.25
CA ASN A 123 18.82 -19.26 32.18
C ASN A 123 20.25 -19.83 32.39
N LYS A 124 21.27 -19.18 31.81
CA LYS A 124 22.70 -19.48 31.98
C LYS A 124 23.44 -18.41 32.81
N SER A 125 22.73 -17.39 33.30
CA SER A 125 23.25 -16.40 34.25
C SER A 125 22.78 -16.72 35.66
#